data_AF-A0AA43RT94-F1
#
_entry.id   AF-A0AA43RT94-F1
#
_cell.length_a   1.000
_cell.length_b   1.000
_cell.length_c   1.000
_cell.angle_alpha   90.00
_cell.angle_beta   90.00
_cell.angle_gamma   90.00
#
_symmetry.space_group_name_H-M   'P 1'
#
loop_
_entity.id
_entity.type
_entity.pdbx_description
1 polymer ?
#
loop_
_entity_poly.entity_id
_entity_poly.type
_entity_poly.pdbx_seq_one_letter_code
_entity_poly.pdbx_strand_id
1 'polypeptide(L)'
;MKKLLCLLYLTALFAVSCDDEKLSSDKQITSYKLEAEKNGLPNDIVATIDHSDYTINLGCIPVGREFVATFESQGIVYVGTNLQYSGATFNSYDRPLEYTVITEDGTQAVYTLVCSLAPHVEMKSFEVEFLQNGKKTSTKGVFSDDLSTIFITPESQNWISNLENAVVSFEAEGTVYVENKEQTSGETPNNFLKDLTYQVRNDFEERSYRIMLISTQNT
;
A
#
# COMPACT_ATOMS: atom_id res chain seq x y z
N MET A 1 -5.38 12.73 -100.30
CA MET A 1 -4.50 12.06 -99.31
C MET A 1 -4.08 13.06 -98.25
N LYS A 2 -4.80 13.15 -97.12
CA LYS A 2 -4.39 13.91 -95.93
C LYS A 2 -4.09 12.87 -94.84
N LYS A 3 -2.84 12.78 -94.40
CA LYS A 3 -2.39 11.84 -93.37
C LYS A 3 -2.91 12.32 -92.01
N LEU A 4 -3.66 11.44 -91.35
CA LEU A 4 -4.19 11.60 -90.01
C LEU A 4 -3.04 11.42 -89.00
N LEU A 5 -2.73 12.47 -88.23
CA LEU A 5 -1.77 12.45 -87.13
C LEU A 5 -2.50 11.95 -85.88
N CYS A 6 -2.33 10.67 -85.51
CA CYS A 6 -2.76 10.15 -84.22
C CYS A 6 -1.64 10.39 -83.20
N LEU A 7 -1.82 11.39 -82.35
CA LEU A 7 -0.98 11.64 -81.18
C LEU A 7 -1.50 10.74 -80.04
N LEU A 8 -0.81 9.64 -79.75
CA LEU A 8 -1.10 8.80 -78.59
C LEU A 8 -0.60 9.52 -77.31
N TYR A 9 -1.52 10.07 -76.53
CA TYR A 9 -1.26 10.52 -75.17
C TYR A 9 -1.24 9.29 -74.25
N LEU A 10 -0.06 8.93 -73.73
CA LEU A 10 0.09 7.93 -72.68
C LEU A 10 -0.03 8.65 -71.33
N THR A 11 -1.23 8.70 -70.76
CA THR A 11 -1.44 9.17 -69.39
C THR A 11 -1.02 8.08 -68.42
N ALA A 12 0.11 8.26 -67.74
CA ALA A 12 0.48 7.44 -66.58
C ALA A 12 -0.43 7.81 -65.40
N LEU A 13 -1.33 6.91 -65.01
CA LEU A 13 -2.01 6.99 -63.71
C LEU A 13 -1.00 6.61 -62.63
N PHE A 14 -0.55 7.58 -61.83
CA PHE A 14 -0.03 7.29 -60.50
C PHE A 14 -1.23 6.97 -59.60
N ALA A 15 -1.52 5.68 -59.41
CA ALA A 15 -2.30 5.26 -58.27
C ALA A 15 -1.41 5.46 -57.03
N VAL A 16 -1.65 6.55 -56.29
CA VAL A 16 -1.25 6.62 -54.90
C VAL A 16 -2.07 5.54 -54.19
N SER A 17 -1.45 4.38 -53.94
CA SER A 17 -1.95 3.43 -52.95
C SER A 17 -1.84 4.16 -51.62
N CYS A 18 -2.95 4.70 -51.14
CA CYS A 18 -3.08 4.99 -49.72
C CYS A 18 -3.22 3.61 -49.08
N ASP A 19 -2.11 3.06 -48.61
CA ASP A 19 -2.17 1.90 -47.74
C ASP A 19 -2.89 2.38 -46.47
N ASP A 20 -4.18 2.06 -46.34
CA ASP A 20 -4.90 2.22 -45.09
C ASP A 20 -4.20 1.35 -44.05
N GLU A 21 -3.29 1.95 -43.26
CA GLU A 21 -2.69 1.27 -42.12
C GLU A 21 -3.83 0.83 -41.19
N LYS A 22 -4.02 -0.48 -41.07
CA LYS A 22 -5.03 -1.05 -40.18
C LYS A 22 -4.66 -0.69 -38.74
N LEU A 23 -5.33 0.31 -38.19
CA LEU A 23 -5.21 0.71 -36.80
C LEU A 23 -5.52 -0.47 -35.88
N SER A 24 -4.75 -0.61 -34.79
CA SER A 24 -4.98 -1.63 -33.79
C SER A 24 -6.30 -1.37 -33.06
N SER A 25 -7.13 -2.40 -32.93
CA SER A 25 -8.40 -2.34 -32.19
C SER A 25 -8.29 -2.86 -30.75
N ASP A 26 -7.10 -3.32 -30.35
CA ASP A 26 -6.87 -3.91 -29.04
C ASP A 26 -6.70 -2.80 -28.00
N LYS A 27 -7.57 -2.78 -26.99
CA LYS A 27 -7.71 -1.70 -25.99
C LYS A 27 -7.23 -2.17 -24.62
N GLN A 28 -6.06 -2.79 -24.53
CA GLN A 28 -5.62 -3.46 -23.31
C GLN A 28 -4.56 -2.68 -22.55
N ILE A 29 -4.66 -2.71 -21.21
CA ILE A 29 -3.53 -2.52 -20.32
C ILE A 29 -2.91 -3.89 -20.13
N THR A 30 -1.66 -4.09 -20.56
CA THR A 30 -1.00 -5.40 -20.63
C THR A 30 -0.13 -5.69 -19.42
N SER A 31 0.28 -4.65 -18.69
CA SER A 31 0.97 -4.77 -17.41
C SER A 31 0.63 -3.59 -16.52
N TYR A 32 0.67 -3.81 -15.20
CA TYR A 32 0.48 -2.75 -14.22
C TYR A 32 1.21 -3.11 -12.93
N LYS A 33 2.03 -2.21 -12.40
CA LYS A 33 2.70 -2.39 -11.12
C LYS A 33 2.99 -1.07 -10.40
N LEU A 34 3.10 -1.13 -9.08
CA LEU A 34 3.76 -0.12 -8.28
C LEU A 34 5.21 -0.55 -8.04
N GLU A 35 6.15 0.23 -8.55
CA GLU A 35 7.58 -0.04 -8.36
C GLU A 35 8.02 0.42 -6.97
N ALA A 36 8.80 -0.41 -6.30
CA ALA A 36 9.28 -0.19 -4.95
C ALA A 36 10.06 1.12 -4.85
N GLU A 37 11.04 1.29 -5.74
CA GLU A 37 11.95 2.43 -5.74
C GLU A 37 11.22 3.76 -5.98
N LYS A 38 10.24 3.79 -6.89
CA LYS A 38 9.46 5.00 -7.20
C LYS A 38 8.54 5.41 -6.06
N ASN A 39 8.09 4.45 -5.26
CA ASN A 39 7.04 4.65 -4.27
C ASN A 39 7.55 4.51 -2.83
N GLY A 40 8.83 4.23 -2.60
CA GLY A 40 9.36 3.96 -1.26
C GLY A 40 8.65 2.78 -0.59
N LEU A 41 8.32 1.74 -1.36
CA LEU A 41 7.76 0.48 -0.85
C LEU A 41 8.90 -0.51 -0.58
N PRO A 42 8.69 -1.50 0.30
CA PRO A 42 9.69 -2.54 0.55
C PRO A 42 9.89 -3.48 -0.64
N ASN A 43 8.85 -3.71 -1.45
CA ASN A 43 8.88 -4.58 -2.63
C ASN A 43 7.95 -4.05 -3.74
N ASP A 44 8.19 -4.47 -4.99
CA ASP A 44 7.29 -4.18 -6.12
C ASP A 44 5.93 -4.85 -5.88
N ILE A 45 4.85 -4.16 -6.24
CA ILE A 45 3.49 -4.69 -6.17
C ILE A 45 2.97 -4.81 -7.59
N VAL A 46 2.95 -6.04 -8.09
CA VAL A 46 2.53 -6.35 -9.46
C VAL A 46 1.06 -6.73 -9.45
N ALA A 47 0.26 -6.10 -10.32
CA ALA A 47 -1.15 -6.41 -10.45
C ALA A 47 -1.39 -7.63 -11.35
N THR A 48 -2.49 -8.33 -11.10
CA THR A 48 -3.05 -9.30 -12.06
C THR A 48 -4.13 -8.64 -12.89
N ILE A 49 -4.14 -8.90 -14.19
CA ILE A 49 -5.10 -8.29 -15.13
C ILE A 49 -6.01 -9.38 -15.69
N ASP A 50 -7.32 -9.17 -15.57
CA ASP A 50 -8.34 -9.99 -16.23
C ASP A 50 -8.91 -9.21 -17.41
N HIS A 51 -8.59 -9.66 -18.63
CA HIS A 51 -9.05 -9.03 -19.86
C HIS A 51 -10.49 -9.42 -20.25
N SER A 52 -11.03 -10.50 -19.70
CA SER A 52 -12.45 -10.86 -19.89
C SER A 52 -13.36 -9.94 -19.09
N ASP A 53 -12.97 -9.66 -17.85
CA ASP A 53 -13.76 -8.87 -16.90
C ASP A 53 -13.33 -7.40 -16.85
N TYR A 54 -12.26 -7.03 -17.58
CA TYR A 54 -11.66 -5.70 -17.57
C TYR A 54 -11.33 -5.24 -16.14
N THR A 55 -10.67 -6.10 -15.36
CA THR A 55 -10.26 -5.77 -13.99
C THR A 55 -8.75 -5.79 -13.84
N ILE A 56 -8.24 -4.87 -13.02
CA ILE A 56 -6.86 -4.84 -12.58
C ILE A 56 -6.89 -5.03 -11.06
N ASN A 57 -6.42 -6.17 -10.59
CA ASN A 57 -6.33 -6.45 -9.17
C ASN A 57 -4.91 -6.15 -8.69
N LEU A 58 -4.75 -4.99 -8.06
CA LEU A 58 -3.52 -4.59 -7.40
C LEU A 58 -3.57 -5.12 -5.95
N GLY A 59 -2.47 -5.69 -5.47
CA GLY A 59 -2.40 -6.23 -4.12
C GLY A 59 -2.58 -5.19 -3.01
N CYS A 60 -2.24 -5.57 -1.78
CA CYS A 60 -2.31 -4.65 -0.65
C CYS A 60 -1.30 -3.49 -0.79
N ILE A 61 -1.68 -2.27 -0.44
CA ILE A 61 -0.82 -1.07 -0.48
C ILE A 61 -1.02 -0.22 0.79
N PRO A 62 -0.07 0.65 1.16
CA PRO A 62 -0.26 1.61 2.26
C PRO A 62 -1.42 2.59 2.01
N VAL A 63 -2.23 2.85 3.04
CA VAL A 63 -3.32 3.85 2.99
C VAL A 63 -2.81 5.30 2.97
N GLY A 64 -3.64 6.23 2.50
CA GLY A 64 -3.50 7.66 2.82
C GLY A 64 -2.42 8.40 2.02
N ARG A 65 -1.97 7.83 0.90
CA ARG A 65 -0.99 8.46 0.00
C ARG A 65 -1.24 8.09 -1.45
N GLU A 66 -0.68 8.90 -2.34
CA GLU A 66 -0.72 8.64 -3.78
C GLU A 66 0.48 7.79 -4.22
N PHE A 67 0.29 7.03 -5.30
CA PHE A 67 1.33 6.20 -5.90
C PHE A 67 1.46 6.47 -7.40
N VAL A 68 2.68 6.28 -7.89
CA VAL A 68 3.02 6.29 -9.31
C VAL A 68 3.07 4.86 -9.80
N ALA A 69 2.20 4.52 -10.75
CA ALA A 69 2.18 3.22 -11.39
C ALA A 69 3.02 3.19 -12.67
N THR A 70 3.69 2.07 -12.91
CA THR A 70 4.30 1.74 -14.20
C THR A 70 3.41 0.70 -14.87
N PHE A 71 2.95 1.00 -16.08
CA PHE A 71 2.05 0.16 -16.87
C PHE A 71 2.40 0.20 -18.37
N GLU A 72 1.97 -0.83 -19.08
CA GLU A 72 1.97 -0.87 -20.55
C GLU A 72 0.53 -0.90 -21.06
N SER A 73 0.28 -0.20 -22.16
CA SER A 73 -1.05 -0.09 -22.76
C SER A 73 -0.92 0.04 -24.28
N GLN A 74 -1.92 -0.49 -24.99
CA GLN A 74 -2.02 -0.39 -26.45
C GLN A 74 -2.67 0.92 -26.92
N GLY A 75 -3.19 1.72 -25.99
CA GLY A 75 -3.78 3.03 -26.27
C GLY A 75 -3.44 4.07 -25.21
N ILE A 76 -3.95 5.29 -25.42
CA ILE A 76 -3.83 6.39 -24.48
C ILE A 76 -4.72 6.09 -23.26
N VAL A 77 -4.17 6.28 -22.06
CA VAL A 77 -4.84 5.89 -20.81
C VAL A 77 -5.29 7.11 -20.02
N TYR A 78 -6.52 7.09 -19.53
CA TYR A 78 -7.11 8.13 -18.69
C TYR A 78 -7.68 7.55 -17.40
N VAL A 79 -7.61 8.32 -16.32
CA VAL A 79 -8.46 8.12 -15.13
C VAL A 79 -9.41 9.31 -15.06
N GLY A 80 -10.71 9.05 -15.22
CA GLY A 80 -11.67 10.13 -15.51
C GLY A 80 -11.25 10.90 -16.77
N THR A 81 -10.99 12.20 -16.63
CA THR A 81 -10.48 13.06 -17.73
C THR A 81 -8.97 13.28 -17.69
N ASN A 82 -8.28 12.72 -16.68
CA ASN A 82 -6.86 12.98 -16.46
C ASN A 82 -6.01 11.97 -17.22
N LEU A 83 -5.18 12.48 -18.13
CA LEU A 83 -4.23 11.67 -18.90
C LEU A 83 -3.19 11.04 -17.96
N GLN A 84 -2.96 9.74 -18.15
CA GLN A 84 -2.04 8.93 -17.35
C GLN A 84 -0.75 8.69 -18.12
N TYR A 85 0.36 9.04 -17.50
CA TYR A 85 1.70 8.73 -17.97
C TYR A 85 2.31 7.65 -17.10
N SER A 86 2.63 6.51 -17.72
CA SER A 86 3.30 5.39 -17.07
C SER A 86 4.60 5.86 -16.42
N GLY A 87 4.77 5.51 -15.15
CA GLY A 87 5.93 5.87 -14.33
C GLY A 87 6.01 7.33 -13.90
N ALA A 88 4.95 8.14 -14.11
CA ALA A 88 4.94 9.56 -13.79
C ALA A 88 3.65 10.10 -13.12
N THR A 89 2.46 9.66 -13.52
CA THR A 89 1.21 10.20 -12.95
C THR A 89 0.91 9.58 -11.58
N PHE A 90 0.65 10.44 -10.58
CA PHE A 90 0.19 10.04 -9.25
C PHE A 90 -1.32 9.78 -9.26
N ASN A 91 -1.75 8.74 -8.55
CA ASN A 91 -3.16 8.49 -8.25
C ASN A 91 -3.33 8.13 -6.77
N SER A 92 -4.47 8.52 -6.18
CA SER A 92 -4.97 7.93 -4.93
C SER A 92 -5.74 6.65 -5.25
N TYR A 93 -5.60 5.64 -4.40
CA TYR A 93 -6.22 4.33 -4.52
C TYR A 93 -7.20 4.06 -3.36
N ASP A 94 -7.59 5.12 -2.64
CA ASP A 94 -8.56 5.03 -1.53
C ASP A 94 -9.94 4.54 -2.00
N ARG A 95 -10.17 4.54 -3.32
CA ARG A 95 -11.34 4.00 -4.00
C ARG A 95 -10.91 3.31 -5.30
N PRO A 96 -11.74 2.41 -5.86
CA PRO A 96 -11.50 1.84 -7.18
C PRO A 96 -11.30 2.94 -8.24
N LEU A 97 -10.34 2.72 -9.15
CA LEU A 97 -10.05 3.62 -10.26
C LEU A 97 -10.57 3.05 -11.56
N GLU A 98 -11.16 3.88 -12.41
CA GLU A 98 -11.59 3.50 -13.75
C GLU A 98 -10.59 4.02 -14.78
N TYR A 99 -9.82 3.10 -15.36
CA TYR A 99 -8.83 3.38 -16.38
C TYR A 99 -9.46 3.21 -17.78
N THR A 100 -9.63 4.31 -18.51
CA THR A 100 -10.13 4.29 -19.89
C THR A 100 -8.94 4.22 -20.85
N VAL A 101 -8.88 3.18 -21.68
CA VAL A 101 -7.92 3.04 -22.78
C VAL A 101 -8.60 3.47 -24.08
N ILE A 102 -8.02 4.43 -24.79
CA ILE A 102 -8.51 4.91 -26.10
C ILE A 102 -7.45 4.60 -27.16
N THR A 103 -7.84 3.87 -28.19
CA THR A 103 -6.98 3.49 -29.32
C THR A 103 -7.10 4.48 -30.48
N GLU A 104 -6.20 4.38 -31.46
CA GLU A 104 -6.12 5.29 -32.61
C GLU A 104 -7.38 5.27 -33.49
N ASP A 105 -8.10 4.15 -33.51
CA ASP A 105 -9.40 4.02 -34.20
C ASP A 105 -10.57 4.74 -33.47
N GLY A 106 -10.28 5.35 -32.32
CA GLY A 106 -11.24 6.08 -31.49
C GLY A 106 -12.13 5.19 -30.62
N THR A 107 -11.93 3.86 -30.62
CA THR A 107 -12.65 2.96 -29.73
C THR A 107 -12.03 2.96 -28.32
N GLN A 108 -12.83 2.57 -27.32
CA GLN A 108 -12.38 2.59 -25.92
C GLN A 108 -12.77 1.36 -25.12
N ALA A 109 -12.00 1.05 -24.09
CA ALA A 109 -12.31 0.08 -23.04
C ALA A 109 -12.05 0.69 -21.66
N VAL A 110 -12.77 0.24 -20.65
CA VAL A 110 -12.64 0.73 -19.27
C VAL A 110 -12.23 -0.44 -18.39
N TYR A 111 -11.10 -0.31 -17.70
CA TYR A 111 -10.63 -1.25 -16.68
C TYR A 111 -10.93 -0.73 -15.29
N THR A 112 -11.55 -1.54 -14.44
CA THR A 112 -11.72 -1.23 -13.02
C THR A 112 -10.51 -1.75 -12.24
N LEU A 113 -9.74 -0.85 -11.64
CA LEU A 113 -8.65 -1.18 -10.74
C LEU A 113 -9.13 -1.21 -9.30
N VAL A 114 -8.85 -2.30 -8.60
CA VAL A 114 -9.14 -2.48 -7.17
C VAL A 114 -7.87 -2.85 -6.42
N CYS A 115 -7.80 -2.47 -5.15
CA CYS A 115 -6.75 -2.87 -4.22
C CYS A 115 -7.28 -2.97 -2.79
N SER A 116 -6.49 -3.53 -1.88
CA SER A 116 -6.72 -3.46 -0.44
C SER A 116 -5.76 -2.47 0.21
N LEU A 117 -6.20 -1.81 1.28
CA LEU A 117 -5.40 -0.81 1.99
C LEU A 117 -4.90 -1.37 3.32
N ALA A 118 -3.59 -1.34 3.53
CA ALA A 118 -2.99 -1.58 4.83
C ALA A 118 -3.17 -0.33 5.69
N PRO A 119 -3.82 -0.45 6.87
CA PRO A 119 -3.95 0.67 7.79
C PRO A 119 -2.59 1.05 8.38
N HIS A 120 -2.50 2.26 8.95
CA HIS A 120 -1.33 2.65 9.72
C HIS A 120 -1.12 1.72 10.91
N VAL A 121 0.15 1.53 11.30
CA VAL A 121 0.46 0.75 12.50
C VAL A 121 0.40 1.60 13.76
N GLU A 122 -0.40 1.17 14.73
CA GLU A 122 -0.56 1.91 15.98
C GLU A 122 -0.96 1.04 17.16
N MET A 123 -0.31 1.24 18.31
CA MET A 123 -0.77 0.76 19.61
C MET A 123 -1.87 1.71 20.13
N LYS A 124 -3.09 1.20 20.30
CA LYS A 124 -4.26 1.95 20.76
C LYS A 124 -4.42 1.93 22.27
N SER A 125 -4.04 0.82 22.90
CA SER A 125 -4.08 0.69 24.35
C SER A 125 -2.96 -0.23 24.84
N PHE A 126 -2.56 -0.03 26.08
CA PHE A 126 -1.56 -0.85 26.75
C PHE A 126 -1.86 -0.87 28.25
N GLU A 127 -1.92 -2.04 28.85
CA GLU A 127 -2.22 -2.22 30.26
C GLU A 127 -1.39 -3.38 30.80
N VAL A 128 -0.79 -3.18 31.97
CA VAL A 128 0.04 -4.20 32.63
C VAL A 128 -0.66 -4.67 33.89
N GLU A 129 -0.73 -5.99 34.08
CA GLU A 129 -1.18 -6.59 35.34
C GLU A 129 0.01 -6.75 36.31
N PHE A 130 -0.11 -6.16 37.49
CA PHE A 130 0.87 -6.26 38.57
C PHE A 130 0.34 -7.08 39.73
N LEU A 131 1.24 -7.82 40.39
CA LEU A 131 0.97 -8.52 41.63
C LEU A 131 1.65 -7.79 42.80
N GLN A 132 0.88 -6.95 43.49
CA GLN A 132 1.32 -6.17 44.66
C GLN A 132 0.67 -6.72 45.93
N ASN A 133 1.49 -7.09 46.93
CA ASN A 133 1.02 -7.68 48.19
C ASN A 133 0.05 -8.87 48.00
N GLY A 134 0.29 -9.71 46.99
CA GLY A 134 -0.55 -10.86 46.66
C GLY A 134 -1.89 -10.52 45.97
N LYS A 135 -2.14 -9.24 45.65
CA LYS A 135 -3.32 -8.78 44.91
C LYS A 135 -2.96 -8.36 43.48
N LYS A 136 -3.76 -8.79 42.52
CA LYS A 136 -3.69 -8.33 41.14
C LYS A 136 -4.25 -6.90 41.03
N THR A 137 -3.48 -6.02 40.41
CA THR A 137 -3.88 -4.66 40.02
C THR A 137 -3.54 -4.47 38.56
N SER A 138 -4.30 -3.63 37.85
CA SER A 138 -4.02 -3.30 36.45
C SER A 138 -3.68 -1.82 36.35
N THR A 139 -2.68 -1.51 35.52
CA THR A 139 -2.25 -0.12 35.30
C THR A 139 -2.24 0.14 33.81
N LYS A 140 -3.06 1.11 33.38
CA LYS A 140 -3.09 1.59 32.00
C LYS A 140 -1.86 2.44 31.72
N GLY A 141 -1.31 2.25 30.52
CA GLY A 141 -0.26 3.07 29.97
C GLY A 141 -0.75 4.43 29.54
N VAL A 142 0.07 5.43 29.83
CA VAL A 142 -0.09 6.80 29.35
C VAL A 142 0.92 7.02 28.23
N PHE A 143 0.42 7.29 27.03
CA PHE A 143 1.27 7.59 25.88
C PHE A 143 1.83 9.01 26.01
N SER A 144 3.10 9.18 25.66
CA SER A 144 3.70 10.50 25.45
C SER A 144 3.04 11.26 24.30
N ASP A 145 3.18 12.58 24.26
CA ASP A 145 2.61 13.42 23.21
C ASP A 145 3.09 13.04 21.80
N ASP A 146 4.33 12.56 21.69
CA ASP A 146 4.93 12.07 20.44
C ASP A 146 4.63 10.57 20.16
N LEU A 147 3.88 9.91 21.05
CA LEU A 147 3.49 8.50 21.01
C LEU A 147 4.67 7.50 20.96
N SER A 148 5.89 7.95 21.28
CA SER A 148 7.09 7.09 21.25
C SER A 148 7.29 6.31 22.55
N THR A 149 6.70 6.76 23.65
CA THR A 149 6.87 6.19 24.99
C THR A 149 5.52 5.92 25.64
N ILE A 150 5.40 4.76 26.28
CA ILE A 150 4.26 4.42 27.13
C ILE A 150 4.74 4.39 28.57
N PHE A 151 4.25 5.33 29.38
CA PHE A 151 4.52 5.40 30.80
C PHE A 151 3.56 4.51 31.58
N ILE A 152 4.12 3.64 32.41
CA ILE A 152 3.37 2.78 33.32
C ILE A 152 3.69 3.22 34.75
N THR A 153 2.67 3.75 35.43
CA THR A 153 2.80 4.25 36.81
C THR A 153 1.86 3.45 37.70
N PRO A 154 2.34 2.39 38.38
CA PRO A 154 1.53 1.61 39.31
C PRO A 154 0.86 2.52 40.36
N GLU A 155 -0.39 2.23 40.72
CA GLU A 155 -1.16 3.04 41.68
C GLU A 155 -0.48 3.15 43.05
N SER A 156 0.33 2.16 43.42
CA SER A 156 1.08 2.13 44.67
C SER A 156 2.55 1.83 44.43
N GLN A 157 3.42 2.32 45.31
CA GLN A 157 4.85 2.03 45.31
C GLN A 157 5.21 0.70 45.99
N ASN A 158 4.22 -0.17 46.21
CA ASN A 158 4.43 -1.49 46.78
C ASN A 158 5.28 -2.36 45.85
N TRP A 159 5.99 -3.31 46.45
CA TRP A 159 6.74 -4.32 45.71
C TRP A 159 5.82 -5.07 44.72
N ILE A 160 6.27 -5.15 43.48
CA ILE A 160 5.64 -5.84 42.35
C ILE A 160 6.40 -7.15 42.14
N SER A 161 5.74 -8.27 42.43
CA SER A 161 6.39 -9.58 42.49
C SER A 161 6.49 -10.32 41.14
N ASN A 162 5.79 -9.86 40.11
CA ASN A 162 5.66 -10.54 38.83
C ASN A 162 6.39 -9.86 37.66
N LEU A 163 7.31 -8.90 37.91
CA LEU A 163 7.94 -8.12 36.84
C LEU A 163 8.73 -8.95 35.82
N GLU A 164 9.30 -10.09 36.21
CA GLU A 164 10.04 -10.97 35.28
C GLU A 164 9.16 -11.65 34.23
N ASN A 165 7.87 -11.82 34.54
CA ASN A 165 6.91 -12.57 33.72
C ASN A 165 5.55 -11.86 33.67
N ALA A 166 5.55 -10.52 33.64
CA ALA A 166 4.32 -9.76 33.61
C ALA A 166 3.68 -9.88 32.23
N VAL A 167 2.36 -10.05 32.22
CA VAL A 167 1.56 -10.13 31.00
C VAL A 167 0.89 -8.78 30.78
N VAL A 168 0.79 -8.40 29.51
CA VAL A 168 0.15 -7.14 29.10
C VAL A 168 -1.07 -7.39 28.27
N SER A 169 -2.11 -6.58 28.49
CA SER A 169 -3.26 -6.46 27.61
C SER A 169 -3.07 -5.22 26.76
N PHE A 170 -3.20 -5.37 25.44
CA PHE A 170 -3.11 -4.27 24.49
C PHE A 170 -4.10 -4.45 23.34
N GLU A 171 -4.34 -3.33 22.64
CA GLU A 171 -5.03 -3.25 21.37
C GLU A 171 -4.11 -2.54 20.38
N ALA A 172 -3.94 -3.09 19.18
CA ALA A 172 -3.07 -2.53 18.17
C ALA A 172 -3.62 -2.77 16.75
N GLU A 173 -3.30 -1.85 15.84
CA GLU A 173 -3.46 -1.98 14.40
C GLU A 173 -2.14 -2.53 13.84
N GLY A 174 -2.06 -3.85 13.67
CA GLY A 174 -0.86 -4.55 13.23
C GLY A 174 -0.43 -5.64 14.21
N THR A 175 0.68 -6.32 13.88
CA THR A 175 1.21 -7.41 14.71
C THR A 175 2.26 -6.85 15.67
N VAL A 176 2.20 -7.26 16.93
CA VAL A 176 3.04 -6.71 17.99
C VAL A 176 4.23 -7.61 18.28
N TYR A 177 5.42 -7.03 18.42
CA TYR A 177 6.66 -7.74 18.68
C TYR A 177 7.45 -7.10 19.84
N VAL A 178 8.18 -7.94 20.57
CA VAL A 178 9.25 -7.53 21.50
C VAL A 178 10.46 -8.39 21.16
N GLU A 179 11.62 -7.77 20.88
CA GLU A 179 12.85 -8.49 20.46
C GLU A 179 12.62 -9.47 19.29
N ASN A 180 11.77 -9.11 18.31
CA ASN A 180 11.34 -9.96 17.19
C ASN A 180 10.49 -11.18 17.55
N LYS A 181 10.11 -11.35 18.82
CA LYS A 181 9.13 -12.35 19.23
C LYS A 181 7.74 -11.73 19.17
N GLU A 182 6.83 -12.39 18.45
CA GLU A 182 5.42 -11.99 18.39
C GLU A 182 4.78 -12.03 19.79
N GLN A 183 3.95 -11.04 20.07
CA GLN A 183 3.25 -10.85 21.32
C GLN A 183 1.76 -11.09 21.11
N THR A 184 1.17 -11.87 22.01
CA THR A 184 -0.27 -12.09 22.06
C THR A 184 -0.80 -11.37 23.30
N SER A 185 -1.74 -10.46 23.08
CA SER A 185 -2.38 -9.66 24.13
C SER A 185 -3.02 -10.55 25.18
N GLY A 186 -2.72 -10.29 26.46
CA GLY A 186 -3.20 -11.08 27.58
C GLY A 186 -2.50 -12.43 27.79
N GLU A 187 -1.50 -12.78 26.97
CA GLU A 187 -0.88 -14.11 27.00
C GLU A 187 0.65 -14.07 27.10
N THR A 188 1.34 -13.29 26.26
CA THR A 188 2.80 -13.35 26.19
C THR A 188 3.44 -12.64 27.40
N PRO A 189 4.21 -13.34 28.25
CA PRO A 189 4.89 -12.72 29.38
C PRO A 189 6.15 -12.00 28.93
N ASN A 190 6.45 -10.88 29.58
CA ASN A 190 7.62 -10.06 29.33
C ASN A 190 8.34 -9.69 30.65
N ASN A 191 9.65 -9.46 30.56
CA ASN A 191 10.48 -9.07 31.69
C ASN A 191 10.63 -7.54 31.77
N PHE A 192 9.86 -6.92 32.67
CA PHE A 192 9.82 -5.48 32.92
C PHE A 192 10.95 -4.96 33.82
N LEU A 193 11.88 -5.83 34.23
CA LEU A 193 13.16 -5.41 34.83
C LEU A 193 14.17 -4.96 33.76
N LYS A 194 13.84 -5.15 32.48
CA LYS A 194 14.64 -4.71 31.33
C LYS A 194 13.93 -3.56 30.62
N ASP A 195 14.70 -2.76 29.89
CA ASP A 195 14.12 -1.85 28.90
C ASP A 195 13.38 -2.68 27.83
N LEU A 196 12.10 -2.39 27.63
CA LEU A 196 11.27 -3.05 26.62
C LEU A 196 10.86 -2.04 25.55
N THR A 197 10.95 -2.48 24.29
CA THR A 197 10.38 -1.78 23.15
C THR A 197 9.40 -2.70 22.45
N TYR A 198 8.13 -2.31 22.46
CA TYR A 198 7.09 -2.97 21.69
C TYR A 198 7.07 -2.37 20.30
N GLN A 199 6.97 -3.22 19.28
CA GLN A 199 6.94 -2.80 17.89
C GLN A 199 5.65 -3.28 17.27
N VAL A 200 4.85 -2.37 16.74
CA VAL A 200 3.65 -2.70 15.95
C VAL A 200 4.06 -2.64 14.48
N ARG A 201 3.84 -3.74 13.76
CA ARG A 201 4.32 -3.94 12.38
C ARG A 201 3.20 -4.39 11.45
N ASN A 202 3.29 -3.96 10.20
CA ASN A 202 2.64 -4.58 9.04
C ASN A 202 3.68 -4.71 7.91
N ASP A 203 3.24 -5.08 6.70
CA ASP A 203 4.14 -5.28 5.56
C ASP A 203 4.83 -4.00 5.07
N PHE A 204 4.40 -2.81 5.51
CA PHE A 204 4.83 -1.51 4.99
C PHE A 204 5.36 -0.54 6.05
N GLU A 205 4.88 -0.66 7.28
CA GLU A 205 5.13 0.27 8.38
C GLU A 205 5.52 -0.46 9.66
N GLU A 206 6.37 0.19 10.44
CA GLU A 206 6.72 -0.21 11.81
C GLU A 206 6.68 1.01 12.71
N ARG A 207 6.09 0.87 13.90
CA ARG A 207 6.14 1.87 14.96
C ARG A 207 6.60 1.24 16.27
N SER A 208 7.59 1.89 16.89
CA SER A 208 8.20 1.46 18.14
C SER A 208 7.68 2.27 19.33
N TYR A 209 7.43 1.58 20.44
CA TYR A 209 6.93 2.11 21.70
C TYR A 209 7.88 1.69 22.83
N ARG A 210 8.63 2.63 23.39
CA ARG A 210 9.43 2.38 24.59
C ARG A 210 8.51 2.28 25.79
N ILE A 211 8.66 1.23 26.59
CA ILE A 211 7.89 1.08 27.82
C ILE A 211 8.72 1.58 28.99
N MET A 212 8.18 2.57 29.72
CA MET A 212 8.83 3.12 30.91
C MET A 212 7.97 2.82 32.14
N LEU A 213 8.37 1.80 32.90
CA LEU A 213 7.78 1.49 34.19
C LEU A 213 8.39 2.37 35.28
N ILE A 214 7.59 3.26 35.85
CA ILE A 214 7.98 4.14 36.95
C ILE A 214 7.65 3.45 38.28
N SER A 215 8.62 2.76 38.86
CA SER A 215 8.48 2.11 40.17
C SER A 215 9.77 2.17 40.98
N THR A 216 9.67 1.96 42.29
CA THR A 216 10.83 1.85 43.20
C THR A 216 11.82 0.74 42.85
N GLN A 217 11.42 -0.21 42.00
CA GLN A 217 12.28 -1.32 41.56
C GLN A 217 13.03 -1.03 40.25
N ASN A 218 12.68 0.04 39.53
CA ASN A 218 13.24 0.41 38.23
C ASN A 218 14.04 1.74 38.27
N THR A 219 14.51 2.14 39.46
CA THR A 219 15.43 3.28 39.68
C THR A 219 16.81 2.81 40.09
#